data_AF-A0A2W6BMY2-F1
#
_entry.id   AF-A0A2W6BMY2-F1
#
_cell.length_a   1.000
_cell.length_b   1.000
_cell.length_c   1.000
_cell.angle_alpha   90.00
_cell.angle_beta   90.00
_cell.angle_gamma   90.00
#
_symmetry.space_group_name_H-M   'P 1'
#
loop_
_entity.id
_entity.type
_entity.pdbx_description
1 polymer ?
#
loop_
_entity_poly.entity_id
_entity_poly.type
_entity_poly.pdbx_seq_one_letter_code
_entity_poly.pdbx_strand_id
1 'polypeptide(L)'
;MTPGARMLERTPGVELEAGAGTAAAQPPLTAEDAARARDRFRVHHAGGGRRRWQLLWLLLGPGVLAMLGENDGPSMLSYATTGATYGIGLFVPFILVTFAIAVVCQEMCMRVGAVTHRGFGQLVLERYGRVWGWFTAGDLALTNLVTLIAEFVAIRIGLSYFHMGAPIAAALGLVLVVFTLSGGRYWRWERIVL
;
A
#
# COMPACT_ATOMS: atom_id res chain seq x y z
N MET A 1 -12.97 86.81 16.54
CA MET A 1 -13.80 85.75 15.91
C MET A 1 -12.95 84.48 15.92
N THR A 2 -12.92 83.73 17.02
CA THR A 2 -13.78 82.56 17.39
C THR A 2 -13.52 81.31 16.52
N PRO A 3 -13.67 80.07 17.05
CA PRO A 3 -12.83 79.40 18.06
C PRO A 3 -12.71 77.86 17.80
N GLY A 4 -12.17 77.08 18.74
CA GLY A 4 -12.49 75.64 18.93
C GLY A 4 -11.30 74.70 18.64
N ALA A 5 -10.57 74.12 19.59
CA ALA A 5 -10.89 73.39 20.82
C ALA A 5 -11.63 72.04 20.59
N ARG A 6 -11.08 71.00 21.23
CA ARG A 6 -11.53 69.59 21.36
C ARG A 6 -11.05 68.69 20.21
N MET A 7 -10.58 67.45 20.41
CA MET A 7 -10.98 66.49 21.43
C MET A 7 -9.94 65.36 21.51
N LEU A 8 -9.39 65.12 22.70
CA LEU A 8 -8.84 63.84 23.12
C LEU A 8 -9.98 62.81 23.11
N GLU A 9 -9.84 61.69 22.41
CA GLU A 9 -10.55 60.42 22.68
C GLU A 9 -9.89 59.30 21.85
N ARG A 10 -9.12 58.41 22.51
CA ARG A 10 -9.52 57.05 22.93
C ARG A 10 -9.42 55.98 21.82
N THR A 11 -8.28 55.26 21.83
CA THR A 11 -8.11 53.78 21.85
C THR A 11 -8.78 52.91 20.75
N PRO A 12 -8.15 51.81 20.28
CA PRO A 12 -7.38 50.90 21.14
C PRO A 12 -5.97 50.60 20.64
N GLY A 13 -5.05 50.60 21.59
CA GLY A 13 -3.84 49.79 21.47
C GLY A 13 -4.27 48.36 21.25
N VAL A 14 -3.65 47.71 20.27
CA VAL A 14 -3.57 46.25 20.27
C VAL A 14 -2.72 45.93 21.49
N GLU A 15 -3.39 45.81 22.65
CA GLU A 15 -2.89 45.00 23.74
C GLU A 15 -2.59 43.64 23.12
N LEU A 16 -1.31 43.41 22.87
CA LEU A 16 -0.75 42.08 22.85
C LEU A 16 -1.03 41.54 24.25
N GLU A 17 -2.24 41.03 24.41
CA GLU A 17 -2.58 40.04 25.42
C GLU A 17 -1.52 38.96 25.23
N ALA A 18 -0.47 39.08 26.04
CA ALA A 18 0.38 37.99 26.44
C ALA A 18 -0.52 37.03 27.22
N GLY A 19 -1.43 36.39 26.49
CA GLY A 19 -2.10 35.19 26.92
C GLY A 19 -0.98 34.26 27.26
N ALA A 20 -0.78 34.07 28.56
CA ALA A 20 -0.08 32.96 29.15
C ALA A 20 -0.85 31.68 28.79
N GLY A 21 -0.87 31.36 27.49
CA GLY A 21 -1.12 30.02 27.00
C GLY A 21 0.07 29.24 27.50
N THR A 22 -0.18 28.43 28.52
CA THR A 22 0.66 27.35 29.00
C THR A 22 1.50 26.83 27.84
N ALA A 23 2.81 27.16 27.85
CA ALA A 23 3.78 26.58 26.94
C ALA A 23 3.74 25.08 27.21
N ALA A 24 2.89 24.37 26.48
CA ALA A 24 2.79 22.93 26.54
C ALA A 24 4.20 22.42 26.26
N ALA A 25 4.83 21.85 27.28
CA ALA A 25 6.17 21.29 27.17
C ALA A 25 6.21 20.43 25.91
N GLN A 26 7.06 20.81 24.95
CA GLN A 26 7.17 20.05 23.72
C GLN A 26 7.54 18.61 24.12
N PRO A 27 6.80 17.60 23.64
CA PRO A 27 7.13 16.21 23.96
C PRO A 27 8.59 15.96 23.55
N PRO A 28 9.35 15.17 24.35
CA PRO A 28 10.76 14.93 24.08
C PRO A 28 10.91 14.41 22.65
N LEU A 29 11.74 15.08 21.85
CA LEU A 29 11.97 14.73 20.45
C LEU A 29 12.44 13.28 20.38
N THR A 30 11.59 12.40 19.89
CA THR A 30 11.95 11.00 19.73
C THR A 30 12.90 10.86 18.54
N ALA A 31 13.69 9.79 18.52
CA ALA A 31 14.52 9.47 17.35
C ALA A 31 13.68 9.33 16.06
N GLU A 32 12.41 8.96 16.23
CA GLU A 32 11.41 8.87 15.15
C GLU A 32 10.98 10.24 14.63
N ASP A 33 10.83 11.25 15.50
CA ASP A 33 10.55 12.62 15.10
C ASP A 33 11.73 13.24 14.34
N ALA A 34 12.96 12.93 14.76
CA ALA A 34 14.16 13.33 14.03
C ALA A 34 14.28 12.63 12.66
N ALA A 35 13.86 11.36 12.56
CA ALA A 35 13.80 10.64 11.29
C ALA A 35 12.73 11.22 10.36
N ARG A 36 11.52 11.48 10.86
CA ARG A 36 10.42 12.12 10.12
C ARG A 36 10.75 13.55 9.70
N ALA A 37 11.47 14.31 10.54
CA ALA A 37 11.95 15.64 10.20
C ALA A 37 12.97 15.58 9.06
N ARG A 38 13.95 14.67 9.14
CA ARG A 38 14.93 14.47 8.05
C ARG A 38 14.30 14.04 6.74
N ASP A 39 13.26 13.20 6.81
CA ASP A 39 12.50 12.78 5.63
C ASP A 39 11.70 13.95 5.03
N ARG A 40 11.01 14.75 5.86
CA ARG A 40 10.36 16.00 5.44
C ARG A 40 11.33 17.01 4.83
N PHE A 41 12.52 17.17 5.41
CA PHE A 41 13.55 18.07 4.89
C PHE A 41 14.10 17.59 3.53
N ARG A 42 14.26 16.28 3.32
CA ARG A 42 14.63 15.71 2.01
C ARG A 42 13.56 15.98 0.94
N VAL A 43 12.28 15.91 1.31
CA VAL A 43 11.16 16.18 0.40
C VAL A 43 11.03 17.67 0.05
N HIS A 44 11.37 18.57 0.97
CA HIS A 44 11.30 20.03 0.77
C HIS A 44 12.51 20.61 0.01
N HIS A 45 13.70 20.00 0.11
CA HIS A 45 14.92 20.52 -0.54
C HIS A 45 15.22 19.92 -1.93
N ALA A 46 14.47 18.92 -2.40
CA ALA A 46 14.67 18.34 -3.73
C ALA A 46 13.95 19.15 -4.83
N GLY A 47 14.61 20.18 -5.35
CA GLY A 47 14.20 20.90 -6.56
C GLY A 47 14.65 20.21 -7.86
N GLY A 48 13.79 20.24 -8.89
CA GLY A 48 14.15 20.06 -10.31
C GLY A 48 14.21 18.62 -10.86
N GLY A 49 13.33 18.31 -11.84
CA GLY A 49 13.45 17.24 -12.86
C GLY A 49 13.46 15.76 -12.39
N ARG A 50 14.43 15.39 -11.53
CA ARG A 50 14.63 14.03 -10.98
C ARG A 50 13.46 13.56 -10.10
N ARG A 51 12.71 14.51 -9.54
CA ARG A 51 11.53 14.28 -8.70
C ARG A 51 10.40 13.56 -9.45
N ARG A 52 10.20 13.79 -10.75
CA ARG A 52 9.14 13.10 -11.52
C ARG A 52 9.44 11.61 -11.63
N TRP A 53 10.67 11.25 -11.98
CA TRP A 53 11.07 9.84 -12.06
C TRP A 53 11.08 9.16 -10.69
N GLN A 54 11.55 9.82 -9.63
CA GLN A 54 11.50 9.28 -8.27
C GLN A 54 10.08 9.13 -7.73
N LEU A 55 9.20 10.11 -7.99
CA LEU A 55 7.77 10.03 -7.64
C LEU A 55 7.05 8.97 -8.46
N LEU A 56 7.37 8.86 -9.76
CA LEU A 56 6.88 7.79 -10.61
C LEU A 56 7.33 6.45 -10.07
N TRP A 57 8.62 6.22 -9.77
CA TRP A 57 9.10 4.98 -9.17
C TRP A 57 8.45 4.66 -7.82
N LEU A 58 8.23 5.67 -6.96
CA LEU A 58 7.53 5.49 -5.69
C LEU A 58 6.05 5.09 -5.87
N LEU A 59 5.40 5.57 -6.94
CA LEU A 59 3.98 5.31 -7.23
C LEU A 59 3.78 4.07 -8.12
N LEU A 60 4.73 3.77 -9.01
CA LEU A 60 4.76 2.57 -9.84
C LEU A 60 5.10 1.34 -9.00
N GLY A 61 5.96 1.51 -7.99
CA GLY A 61 6.42 0.42 -7.12
C GLY A 61 5.28 -0.43 -6.54
N PRO A 62 4.27 0.15 -5.86
CA PRO A 62 3.14 -0.60 -5.33
C PRO A 62 2.34 -1.35 -6.41
N GLY A 63 2.08 -0.72 -7.57
CA GLY A 63 1.33 -1.33 -8.66
C GLY A 63 2.08 -2.47 -9.35
N VAL A 64 3.39 -2.32 -9.55
CA VAL A 64 4.26 -3.36 -10.11
C VAL A 64 4.41 -4.53 -9.12
N LEU A 65 4.57 -4.23 -7.82
CA LEU A 65 4.62 -5.27 -6.78
C LEU A 65 3.30 -6.03 -6.70
N ALA A 66 2.15 -5.35 -6.82
CA ALA A 66 0.85 -6.00 -6.88
C ALA A 66 0.72 -6.91 -8.11
N MET A 67 1.12 -6.43 -9.30
CA MET A 67 1.14 -7.26 -10.52
C MET A 67 2.05 -8.48 -10.40
N LEU A 68 3.23 -8.34 -9.81
CA LEU A 68 4.12 -9.49 -9.57
C LEU A 68 3.51 -10.45 -8.54
N GLY A 69 2.81 -9.94 -7.53
CA GLY A 69 2.10 -10.73 -6.54
C GLY A 69 0.90 -11.50 -7.11
N GLU A 70 0.27 -11.03 -8.18
CA GLU A 70 -0.79 -11.76 -8.89
C GLU A 70 -0.25 -12.94 -9.73
N ASN A 71 1.06 -13.04 -9.94
CA ASN A 71 1.69 -14.15 -10.65
C ASN A 71 2.18 -15.23 -9.68
N ASP A 72 1.21 -15.81 -8.98
CA ASP A 72 1.35 -16.76 -7.90
C ASP A 72 1.34 -18.24 -8.38
N GLY A 73 1.53 -19.21 -7.48
CA GLY A 73 1.54 -20.63 -7.84
C GLY A 73 0.26 -21.11 -8.58
N PRO A 74 -0.93 -20.76 -8.09
CA PRO A 74 -2.21 -21.03 -8.75
C PRO A 74 -2.32 -20.47 -10.18
N SER A 75 -1.85 -19.23 -10.42
CA SER A 75 -1.86 -18.66 -11.76
C SER A 75 -0.97 -19.45 -12.72
N MET A 76 0.23 -19.86 -12.29
CA MET A 76 1.15 -20.69 -13.08
C MET A 76 0.56 -22.07 -13.41
N LEU A 77 -0.17 -22.67 -12.47
CA LEU A 77 -0.86 -23.94 -12.70
C LEU A 77 -1.96 -23.77 -13.77
N SER A 78 -2.73 -22.68 -13.70
CA SER A 78 -3.76 -22.36 -14.69
C SER A 78 -3.16 -22.08 -16.06
N TYR A 79 -2.00 -21.42 -16.10
CA TYR A 79 -1.24 -21.19 -17.33
C TYR A 79 -0.74 -22.49 -17.95
N ALA A 80 -0.18 -23.40 -17.15
CA ALA A 80 0.28 -24.70 -17.60
C ALA A 80 -0.86 -25.57 -18.16
N THR A 81 -2.01 -25.63 -17.46
CA THR A 81 -3.16 -26.41 -17.91
C THR A 81 -3.82 -25.83 -19.16
N THR A 82 -3.98 -24.50 -19.21
CA THR A 82 -4.54 -23.81 -20.38
C THR A 82 -3.61 -23.93 -21.59
N GLY A 83 -2.30 -23.76 -21.39
CA GLY A 83 -1.30 -23.93 -22.45
C GLY A 83 -1.26 -25.34 -23.01
N ALA A 84 -1.38 -26.37 -22.14
CA ALA A 84 -1.45 -27.76 -22.55
C ALA A 84 -2.74 -28.10 -23.32
N THR A 85 -3.87 -27.48 -22.95
CA THR A 85 -5.19 -27.79 -23.53
C THR A 85 -5.43 -27.07 -24.86
N TYR A 86 -5.07 -25.79 -24.96
CA TYR A 86 -5.38 -24.95 -26.13
C TYR A 86 -4.17 -24.70 -27.06
N GLY A 87 -2.99 -25.16 -26.67
CA GLY A 87 -1.75 -24.98 -27.43
C GLY A 87 -1.24 -23.54 -27.45
N ILE A 88 0.02 -23.38 -27.86
CA ILE A 88 0.75 -22.09 -27.81
C ILE A 88 0.11 -21.02 -28.71
N GLY A 89 -0.48 -21.43 -29.84
CA GLY A 89 -1.06 -20.52 -30.84
C GLY A 89 -2.24 -19.69 -30.32
N LEU A 90 -3.06 -20.23 -29.40
CA LEU A 90 -4.16 -19.50 -28.76
C LEU A 90 -3.75 -18.96 -27.39
N PHE A 91 -2.96 -19.73 -26.63
CA PHE A 91 -2.54 -19.38 -25.28
C PHE A 91 -1.74 -18.08 -25.19
N VAL A 92 -0.73 -17.91 -26.06
CA VAL A 92 0.15 -16.73 -26.05
C VAL A 92 -0.61 -15.43 -26.34
N PRO A 93 -1.41 -15.31 -27.43
CA PRO A 93 -2.16 -14.09 -27.66
C PRO A 93 -3.23 -13.84 -26.58
N PHE A 94 -3.84 -14.90 -26.03
CA PHE A 94 -4.80 -14.76 -24.94
C PHE A 94 -4.18 -14.15 -23.68
N ILE A 95 -3.02 -14.66 -23.23
CA ILE A 95 -2.29 -14.11 -22.09
C ILE A 95 -1.86 -12.66 -22.33
N LEU A 96 -1.42 -12.34 -23.55
CA LEU A 96 -0.99 -10.98 -23.86
C LEU A 96 -2.14 -9.98 -23.72
N VAL A 97 -3.34 -10.37 -24.16
CA VAL A 97 -4.55 -9.55 -24.01
C VAL A 97 -4.98 -9.44 -22.54
N THR A 98 -5.02 -10.55 -21.79
CA THR A 98 -5.42 -10.51 -20.38
C THR A 98 -4.43 -9.72 -19.52
N PHE A 99 -3.14 -9.85 -19.79
CA PHE A 99 -2.10 -9.05 -19.13
C PHE A 99 -2.26 -7.55 -19.44
N ALA A 100 -2.55 -7.18 -20.69
CA ALA A 100 -2.82 -5.79 -21.04
C ALA A 100 -4.04 -5.23 -20.28
N ILE A 101 -5.11 -6.02 -20.14
CA ILE A 101 -6.28 -5.64 -19.34
C ILE A 101 -5.89 -5.47 -17.86
N ALA A 102 -5.11 -6.39 -17.30
CA ALA A 102 -4.65 -6.32 -15.91
C ALA A 102 -3.84 -5.05 -15.64
N VAL A 103 -2.95 -4.66 -16.56
CA VAL A 103 -2.18 -3.40 -16.47
C VAL A 103 -3.10 -2.19 -16.42
N VAL A 104 -4.15 -2.15 -17.26
CA VAL A 104 -5.13 -1.06 -17.25
C VAL A 104 -5.89 -1.05 -15.92
N CYS A 105 -6.38 -2.19 -15.46
CA CYS A 105 -7.04 -2.29 -14.15
C CYS A 105 -6.15 -1.76 -13.02
N GLN A 106 -4.86 -2.09 -13.05
CA GLN A 106 -3.91 -1.71 -12.01
C GLN A 106 -3.60 -0.21 -12.05
N GLU A 107 -3.49 0.39 -13.23
CA GLU A 107 -3.40 1.84 -13.35
C GLU A 107 -4.64 2.53 -12.75
N MET A 108 -5.85 2.03 -13.05
CA MET A 108 -7.10 2.60 -12.52
C MET A 108 -7.15 2.49 -11.00
N CYS A 109 -6.82 1.31 -10.44
CA CYS A 109 -6.75 1.08 -9.00
C CYS A 109 -5.75 2.04 -8.33
N MET A 110 -4.55 2.17 -8.90
CA MET A 110 -3.51 3.07 -8.40
C MET A 110 -3.93 4.53 -8.49
N ARG A 111 -4.58 4.93 -9.58
CA ARG A 111 -5.07 6.30 -9.76
C ARG A 111 -6.16 6.65 -8.75
N VAL A 112 -7.10 5.75 -8.52
CA VAL A 112 -8.15 5.95 -7.50
C VAL A 112 -7.53 6.06 -6.11
N GLY A 113 -6.58 5.19 -5.75
CA GLY A 113 -5.86 5.27 -4.48
C GLY A 113 -5.04 6.56 -4.33
N ALA A 114 -4.36 7.00 -5.40
CA ALA A 114 -3.53 8.20 -5.40
C ALA A 114 -4.36 9.50 -5.30
N VAL A 115 -5.51 9.57 -5.97
CA VAL A 115 -6.37 10.77 -5.97
C VAL A 115 -7.16 10.89 -4.67
N THR A 116 -7.67 9.77 -4.14
CA THR A 116 -8.52 9.79 -2.95
C THR A 116 -7.74 9.80 -1.64
N HIS A 117 -6.47 9.37 -1.66
CA HIS A 117 -5.65 9.16 -0.47
C HIS A 117 -6.31 8.26 0.59
N ARG A 118 -7.24 7.40 0.17
CA ARG A 118 -7.98 6.46 1.04
C ARG A 118 -7.89 5.05 0.50
N GLY A 119 -7.98 4.07 1.39
CA GLY A 119 -8.01 2.66 0.99
C GLY A 119 -9.33 2.29 0.30
N PHE A 120 -9.30 1.30 -0.59
CA PHE A 120 -10.48 0.84 -1.33
C PHE A 120 -11.66 0.51 -0.39
N GLY A 121 -11.40 -0.18 0.73
CA GLY A 121 -12.43 -0.48 1.72
C GLY A 121 -13.08 0.77 2.33
N GLN A 122 -12.30 1.83 2.62
CA GLN A 122 -12.86 3.09 3.14
C GLN A 122 -13.75 3.78 2.11
N LEU A 123 -13.35 3.78 0.84
CA LEU A 123 -14.15 4.34 -0.26
C LEU A 123 -15.48 3.61 -0.42
N VAL A 124 -15.48 2.28 -0.27
CA VAL A 124 -16.70 1.48 -0.34
C VAL A 124 -17.62 1.79 0.85
N LEU A 125 -17.07 1.86 2.07
CA LEU A 125 -17.85 2.20 3.26
C LEU A 125 -18.47 3.60 3.17
N GLU A 126 -17.72 4.59 2.66
CA GLU A 126 -18.20 5.97 2.53
C GLU A 126 -19.25 6.12 1.45
N ARG A 127 -19.13 5.39 0.33
CA ARG A 127 -20.01 5.57 -0.83
C ARG A 127 -21.23 4.65 -0.84
N TYR A 128 -21.08 3.41 -0.36
CA TYR A 128 -22.13 2.39 -0.38
C TYR A 128 -22.65 2.04 1.02
N GLY A 129 -22.03 2.58 2.08
CA GLY A 129 -22.45 2.37 3.46
C GLY A 129 -21.90 1.08 4.07
N ARG A 130 -22.28 0.86 5.34
CA ARG A 130 -21.63 -0.13 6.21
C ARG A 130 -21.88 -1.58 5.79
N VAL A 131 -23.07 -1.91 5.26
CA VAL A 131 -23.40 -3.28 4.82
C VAL A 131 -22.49 -3.72 3.68
N TRP A 132 -22.37 -2.89 2.64
CA TRP A 132 -21.51 -3.17 1.49
C TRP A 132 -20.04 -3.17 1.84
N GLY A 133 -19.62 -2.29 2.76
CA GLY A 133 -18.26 -2.31 3.29
C GLY A 133 -17.87 -3.63 3.96
N TRP A 134 -18.73 -4.16 4.82
CA TRP A 134 -18.49 -5.47 5.46
C TRP A 134 -18.57 -6.63 4.46
N PHE A 135 -19.46 -6.56 3.47
CA PHE A 135 -19.50 -7.54 2.39
C PHE A 135 -18.18 -7.59 1.62
N THR A 136 -17.65 -6.44 1.19
CA THR A 136 -16.34 -6.37 0.52
C THR A 136 -15.19 -6.84 1.40
N ALA A 137 -15.23 -6.54 2.70
CA ALA A 137 -14.23 -7.04 3.64
C ALA A 137 -14.28 -8.58 3.77
N GLY A 138 -15.49 -9.15 3.80
CA GLY A 138 -15.71 -10.59 3.82
C GLY A 138 -15.26 -11.28 2.53
N ASP A 139 -15.59 -10.70 1.38
CA ASP A 139 -15.14 -11.17 0.07
C ASP A 139 -13.61 -11.15 -0.06
N LEU A 140 -12.97 -10.09 0.42
CA LEU A 140 -11.51 -9.99 0.45
C LEU A 140 -10.90 -11.07 1.35
N ALA A 141 -11.46 -11.31 2.53
CA ALA A 141 -10.99 -12.36 3.44
C ALA A 141 -11.18 -13.76 2.84
N LEU A 142 -12.33 -14.01 2.21
CA LEU A 142 -12.63 -15.28 1.57
C LEU A 142 -11.70 -15.53 0.38
N THR A 143 -11.52 -14.54 -0.49
CA THR A 143 -10.65 -14.66 -1.67
C THR A 143 -9.20 -14.93 -1.24
N ASN A 144 -8.68 -14.21 -0.25
CA ASN A 144 -7.35 -14.48 0.28
C ASN A 144 -7.23 -15.87 0.91
N LEU A 145 -8.27 -16.37 1.58
CA LEU A 145 -8.28 -17.75 2.10
C LEU A 145 -8.25 -18.78 0.98
N VAL A 146 -9.02 -18.57 -0.09
CA VAL A 146 -9.03 -19.44 -1.27
C VAL A 146 -7.66 -19.42 -1.96
N THR A 147 -7.05 -18.25 -2.12
CA THR A 147 -5.69 -18.11 -2.66
C THR A 147 -4.68 -18.87 -1.81
N LEU A 148 -4.74 -18.74 -0.48
CA LEU A 148 -3.86 -19.49 0.41
C LEU A 148 -4.02 -21.00 0.24
N ILE A 149 -5.25 -21.51 0.15
CA ILE A 149 -5.50 -22.93 -0.09
C ILE A 149 -4.91 -23.36 -1.44
N ALA A 150 -5.10 -22.55 -2.48
CA ALA A 150 -4.59 -22.83 -3.81
C ALA A 150 -3.05 -22.84 -3.86
N GLU A 151 -2.37 -21.98 -3.09
CA GLU A 151 -0.92 -22.01 -2.91
C GLU A 151 -0.43 -23.35 -2.33
N PHE A 152 -1.12 -23.90 -1.33
CA PHE A 152 -0.78 -25.24 -0.82
C PHE A 152 -0.99 -26.34 -1.88
N VAL A 153 -2.03 -26.22 -2.71
CA VAL A 153 -2.24 -27.14 -3.84
C VAL A 153 -1.10 -27.03 -4.85
N ALA A 154 -0.67 -25.82 -5.20
CA ALA A 154 0.46 -25.58 -6.09
C ALA A 154 1.77 -26.18 -5.54
N ILE A 155 2.06 -25.97 -4.25
CA ILE A 155 3.22 -26.57 -3.57
C ILE A 155 3.18 -28.10 -3.62
N ARG A 156 2.02 -28.71 -3.33
CA ARG A 156 1.85 -30.16 -3.46
C ARG A 156 2.18 -30.60 -4.88
N ILE A 157 1.51 -30.01 -5.89
CA ILE A 157 1.67 -30.42 -7.28
C ILE A 157 3.14 -30.28 -7.71
N GLY A 158 3.80 -29.17 -7.36
CA GLY A 158 5.23 -28.98 -7.60
C GLY A 158 6.10 -30.07 -6.97
N LEU A 159 5.88 -30.40 -5.70
CA LEU A 159 6.62 -31.45 -4.99
C LEU A 159 6.32 -32.87 -5.47
N SER A 160 5.15 -33.08 -6.07
CA SER A 160 4.79 -34.39 -6.62
C SER A 160 5.69 -34.81 -7.80
N TYR A 161 6.26 -33.84 -8.54
CA TYR A 161 7.28 -34.12 -9.57
C TYR A 161 8.58 -34.68 -8.97
N PHE A 162 8.88 -34.39 -7.70
CA PHE A 162 10.03 -34.91 -6.97
C PHE A 162 9.71 -36.19 -6.17
N HIS A 163 8.54 -36.80 -6.38
CA HIS A 163 8.07 -37.98 -5.66
C HIS A 163 7.96 -37.78 -4.14
N MET A 164 7.82 -36.54 -3.68
CA MET A 164 7.64 -36.21 -2.26
C MET A 164 6.17 -36.32 -1.86
N GLY A 165 5.90 -36.94 -0.70
CA GLY A 165 4.54 -37.18 -0.21
C GLY A 165 3.82 -35.93 0.29
N ALA A 166 2.49 -36.01 0.35
CA ALA A 166 1.60 -34.97 0.90
C ALA A 166 2.01 -34.38 2.27
N PRO A 167 2.50 -35.15 3.27
CA PRO A 167 2.89 -34.56 4.56
C PRO A 167 4.09 -33.61 4.45
N ILE A 168 5.02 -33.87 3.52
CA ILE A 168 6.20 -33.01 3.31
C ILE A 168 5.77 -31.69 2.66
N ALA A 169 4.85 -31.74 1.69
CA ALA A 169 4.29 -30.55 1.07
C ALA A 169 3.53 -29.66 2.06
N ALA A 170 2.71 -30.27 2.93
CA ALA A 170 2.00 -29.54 3.98
C ALA A 170 2.97 -28.90 5.00
N ALA A 171 4.00 -29.63 5.42
CA ALA A 171 5.03 -29.11 6.31
C ALA A 171 5.81 -27.93 5.68
N LEU A 172 6.19 -28.04 4.41
CA LEU A 172 6.90 -26.98 3.69
C LEU A 172 6.02 -25.74 3.52
N GLY A 173 4.75 -25.91 3.12
CA GLY A 173 3.79 -24.82 3.02
C GLY A 173 3.56 -24.12 4.35
N LEU A 174 3.43 -24.89 5.44
CA LEU A 174 3.33 -24.34 6.79
C LEU A 174 4.58 -23.55 7.19
N VAL A 175 5.78 -24.08 6.92
CA VAL A 175 7.04 -23.36 7.16
C VAL A 175 7.09 -22.06 6.38
N LEU A 176 6.66 -22.06 5.11
CA LEU A 176 6.64 -20.86 4.27
C LEU A 176 5.66 -19.79 4.79
N VAL A 177 4.47 -20.21 5.22
CA VAL A 177 3.47 -19.31 5.84
C VAL A 177 4.00 -18.76 7.16
N VAL A 178 4.55 -19.61 8.04
CA VAL A 178 5.13 -19.19 9.32
C VAL A 178 6.31 -18.27 9.11
N PHE A 179 7.17 -18.54 8.12
CA PHE A 179 8.27 -17.66 7.72
C PHE A 179 7.77 -16.29 7.26
N THR A 180 6.77 -16.27 6.39
CA THR A 180 6.17 -15.03 5.87
C THR A 180 5.52 -14.20 6.99
N LEU A 181 4.77 -14.86 7.89
CA LEU A 181 4.20 -14.22 9.09
C LEU A 181 5.29 -13.72 10.06
N SER A 182 6.40 -14.45 10.17
CA SER A 182 7.55 -14.07 11.01
C SER A 182 8.30 -12.85 10.48
N GLY A 183 8.10 -12.48 9.21
CA GLY A 183 8.63 -11.26 8.60
C GLY A 183 7.95 -9.96 9.08
N GLY A 184 6.86 -10.03 9.84
CA GLY A 184 6.04 -8.89 10.29
C GLY A 184 6.68 -7.91 11.29
N ARG A 185 8.00 -7.89 11.44
CA ARG A 185 8.70 -6.91 12.28
C ARG A 185 9.77 -6.23 11.43
N TYR A 186 9.46 -5.03 10.93
CA TYR A 186 10.39 -4.11 10.25
C TYR A 186 11.79 -4.05 10.91
N TRP A 187 11.84 -4.26 12.22
CA TRP A 187 13.04 -4.35 13.07
C TRP A 187 14.03 -5.51 12.81
N ARG A 188 13.65 -6.59 12.11
CA ARG A 188 14.56 -7.73 11.84
C ARG A 188 15.36 -7.56 10.55
N TRP A 189 14.79 -6.88 9.55
CA TRP A 189 15.46 -6.64 8.27
C TRP A 189 16.66 -5.70 8.40
N GLU A 190 16.60 -4.73 9.31
CA GLU A 190 17.70 -3.80 9.57
C GLU A 190 18.95 -4.46 10.19
N ARG A 191 18.80 -5.63 10.83
CA ARG A 191 19.90 -6.36 11.50
C ARG A 191 20.52 -7.49 10.66
N ILE A 192 19.94 -7.77 9.50
CA ILE A 192 20.48 -8.74 8.54
C ILE A 192 21.25 -8.01 7.42
N VAL A 193 20.98 -6.71 7.22
CA VAL A 193 21.59 -5.88 6.18
C VAL A 193 22.77 -5.03 6.69
N LEU A 194 22.89 -4.83 8.01
CA LEU A 194 24.05 -4.24 8.71
C LEU A 194 24.78 -5.31 9.51
#